data_AF-A0A350XDR4-F1
#
_entry.id   AF-A0A350XDR4-F1
#
_cell.length_a   1.000
_cell.length_b   1.000
_cell.length_c   1.000
_cell.angle_alpha   90.00
_cell.angle_beta   90.00
_cell.angle_gamma   90.00
#
_symmetry.space_group_name_H-M   'P 1'
#
loop_
_entity.id
_entity.type
_entity.pdbx_description
1 polymer ?
#
loop_
_entity_poly.entity_id
_entity_poly.type
_entity_poly.pdbx_seq_one_letter_code
_entity_poly.pdbx_strand_id
1 'polypeptide(L)'
;AGSSGFKGAKKGTPFAAQTAAEGAARRAMDSGMRQIEVMVSGPGAGRETAIRALQGTGLEITLIRDITPIPHNGCRPPKRRRV
;
A
#
# COMPACT_ATOMS: atom_id res chain seq x y z
N ALA A 1 4.17 -7.38 0.06
CA ALA A 1 5.38 -7.71 -0.72
C ALA A 1 6.15 -8.92 -0.16
N GLY A 2 6.48 -8.97 1.14
CA GLY A 2 7.27 -10.09 1.71
C GLY A 2 6.61 -11.46 1.58
N SER A 3 5.28 -11.52 1.75
CA SER A 3 4.48 -12.73 1.53
C SER A 3 4.45 -13.20 0.07
N SER A 4 4.68 -12.28 -0.88
CA SER A 4 4.73 -12.57 -2.32
C SER A 4 6.15 -12.94 -2.79
N GLY A 5 7.06 -13.26 -1.87
CA GLY A 5 8.42 -13.74 -2.19
C GLY A 5 9.49 -12.66 -2.38
N PHE A 6 9.14 -11.37 -2.34
CA PHE A 6 10.13 -10.29 -2.49
C PHE A 6 10.98 -10.10 -1.22
N LYS A 7 12.31 -9.99 -1.40
CA LYS A 7 13.31 -9.85 -0.31
C LYS A 7 14.16 -8.59 -0.47
N GLY A 8 14.67 -8.05 0.64
CA GLY A 8 15.55 -6.88 0.67
C GLY A 8 14.95 -5.64 -0.01
N ALA A 9 15.79 -4.87 -0.72
CA ALA A 9 15.40 -3.65 -1.44
C ALA A 9 14.29 -3.89 -2.48
N LYS A 10 14.17 -5.10 -3.02
CA LYS A 10 13.13 -5.46 -4.00
C LYS A 10 11.72 -5.41 -3.41
N LYS A 11 11.56 -5.33 -2.08
CA LYS A 11 10.25 -5.14 -1.43
C LYS A 11 9.65 -3.75 -1.65
N GLY A 12 10.49 -2.73 -1.88
CA GLY A 12 10.06 -1.34 -2.02
C GLY A 12 9.71 -0.93 -3.46
N THR A 13 9.74 -1.87 -4.41
CA THR A 13 9.48 -1.55 -5.81
C THR A 13 7.98 -1.49 -6.11
N PRO A 14 7.56 -0.69 -7.11
CA PRO A 14 6.15 -0.60 -7.49
C PRO A 14 5.57 -1.93 -7.96
N PHE A 15 6.38 -2.75 -8.64
CA PHE A 15 5.99 -4.09 -9.09
C PHE A 15 5.67 -5.02 -7.91
N ALA A 16 6.50 -5.01 -6.87
CA ALA A 16 6.25 -5.80 -5.68
C ALA A 16 4.98 -5.35 -4.92
N ALA A 17 4.62 -4.07 -5.00
CA ALA A 17 3.38 -3.54 -4.45
C ALA A 17 2.15 -4.03 -5.24
N GLN A 18 2.21 -3.99 -6.57
CA GLN A 18 1.15 -4.50 -7.44
C GLN A 18 0.86 -5.98 -7.17
N THR A 19 1.86 -6.86 -7.24
CA THR A 19 1.68 -8.30 -7.03
C THR A 19 1.12 -8.61 -5.63
N ALA A 20 1.53 -7.83 -4.62
CA ALA A 20 1.01 -8.00 -3.26
C ALA A 20 -0.45 -7.54 -3.14
N ALA A 21 -0.82 -6.44 -3.79
CA ALA A 21 -2.18 -5.93 -3.82
C ALA A 21 -3.13 -6.90 -4.56
N GLU A 22 -2.72 -7.41 -5.73
CA GLU A 22 -3.49 -8.41 -6.48
C GLU A 22 -3.74 -9.68 -5.67
N GLY A 23 -2.71 -10.19 -4.99
CA GLY A 23 -2.85 -11.38 -4.13
C GLY A 23 -3.70 -11.13 -2.88
N ALA A 24 -3.82 -9.90 -2.40
CA ALA A 24 -4.74 -9.53 -1.33
C ALA A 24 -6.18 -9.41 -1.86
N ALA A 25 -6.36 -8.74 -3.00
CA ALA A 25 -7.66 -8.57 -3.63
C ALA A 25 -8.32 -9.89 -4.02
N ARG A 26 -7.58 -10.84 -4.59
CA ARG A 26 -8.12 -12.17 -4.93
C ARG A 26 -8.68 -12.88 -3.70
N ARG A 27 -7.94 -12.89 -2.59
CA ARG A 27 -8.41 -13.48 -1.32
C ARG A 27 -9.65 -12.77 -0.77
N ALA A 28 -9.74 -11.45 -0.95
CA ALA A 28 -10.92 -10.68 -0.56
C ALA A 28 -12.14 -10.99 -1.46
N MET A 29 -11.93 -11.18 -2.76
CA MET A 29 -12.98 -11.59 -3.71
C MET A 29 -13.48 -13.01 -3.42
N ASP A 30 -12.59 -13.94 -3.09
CA ASP A 30 -12.97 -15.30 -2.65
C ASP A 30 -13.84 -15.26 -1.38
N SER A 31 -13.66 -14.22 -0.57
CA SER A 31 -14.46 -13.96 0.64
C SER A 31 -15.77 -13.20 0.35
N GLY A 32 -16.07 -12.89 -0.92
CA GLY A 32 -17.29 -12.21 -1.36
C GLY A 32 -17.27 -10.69 -1.32
N MET A 33 -16.11 -10.06 -1.11
CA MET A 33 -16.00 -8.59 -1.11
C MET A 33 -16.16 -8.00 -2.51
N ARG A 34 -16.92 -6.90 -2.62
CA ARG A 34 -17.20 -6.19 -3.89
C ARG A 34 -16.78 -4.72 -3.85
N GLN A 35 -16.98 -4.09 -2.70
CA GLN A 35 -16.65 -2.68 -2.45
C GLN A 35 -15.58 -2.57 -1.37
N ILE A 36 -14.66 -1.64 -1.54
CA ILE A 36 -13.55 -1.40 -0.61
C ILE A 36 -13.30 0.09 -0.38
N GLU A 37 -12.89 0.41 0.85
CA GLU A 37 -12.34 1.71 1.22
C GLU A 37 -10.82 1.60 1.35
N VAL A 38 -10.10 2.50 0.67
CA VAL A 38 -8.63 2.48 0.65
C VAL A 38 -8.10 3.54 1.61
N MET A 39 -7.50 3.08 2.71
CA MET A 39 -6.79 3.94 3.65
C MET A 39 -5.28 3.83 3.39
N VAL A 40 -4.67 4.93 2.97
CA VAL A 40 -3.24 4.98 2.62
C VAL A 40 -2.45 5.64 3.72
N SER A 41 -1.35 5.02 4.14
CA SER A 41 -0.42 5.59 5.11
C SER A 41 0.97 5.74 4.48
N GLY A 42 1.46 6.97 4.43
CA GLY A 42 2.82 7.31 4.04
C GLY A 42 3.04 7.58 2.55
N PRO A 43 4.04 8.41 2.22
CA PRO A 43 4.49 8.61 0.84
C PRO A 43 5.50 7.52 0.45
N GLY A 44 5.06 6.53 -0.33
CA GLY A 44 5.90 5.43 -0.80
C GLY A 44 5.74 5.17 -2.29
N ALA A 45 6.78 4.63 -2.94
CA ALA A 45 6.80 4.36 -4.37
C ALA A 45 5.70 3.38 -4.85
N GLY A 46 5.16 2.56 -3.94
CA GLY A 46 4.09 1.59 -4.23
C GLY A 46 2.66 2.12 -3.99
N ARG A 47 2.48 3.39 -3.62
CA ARG A 47 1.18 3.94 -3.21
C ARG A 47 0.15 3.86 -4.33
N GLU A 48 0.42 4.50 -5.45
CA GLU A 48 -0.54 4.56 -6.57
C GLU A 48 -0.67 3.23 -7.28
N THR A 49 0.44 2.48 -7.41
CA THR A 49 0.41 1.18 -8.08
C THR A 49 -0.43 0.16 -7.31
N ALA A 50 -0.41 0.19 -5.97
CA ALA A 50 -1.28 -0.67 -5.18
C ALA A 50 -2.76 -0.32 -5.39
N ILE A 51 -3.13 0.97 -5.39
CA ILE A 51 -4.52 1.41 -5.61
C ILE A 51 -5.01 0.97 -6.99
N ARG A 52 -4.22 1.21 -8.04
CA ARG A 52 -4.58 0.80 -9.41
C ARG A 52 -4.70 -0.71 -9.55
N ALA A 53 -3.83 -1.47 -8.86
CA ALA A 53 -3.90 -2.92 -8.88
C ALA A 53 -5.20 -3.46 -8.24
N LEU A 54 -5.64 -2.87 -7.13
CA LEU A 54 -6.92 -3.22 -6.49
C LEU A 54 -8.11 -2.95 -7.42
N GLN A 55 -8.09 -1.81 -8.12
CA GLN A 55 -9.10 -1.48 -9.12
C GLN A 55 -9.07 -2.45 -10.31
N GLY A 56 -7.88 -2.80 -10.80
CA GLY A 56 -7.69 -3.74 -11.91
C GLY A 56 -8.14 -5.18 -11.60
N THR A 57 -8.20 -5.57 -10.33
CA THR A 57 -8.76 -6.86 -9.92
C THR A 57 -10.28 -6.92 -9.89
N GLY A 58 -10.98 -5.81 -10.10
CA GLY A 58 -12.44 -5.76 -10.15
C GLY A 58 -13.13 -5.41 -8.82
N LEU A 59 -12.37 -4.94 -7.82
CA LEU A 59 -12.94 -4.35 -6.61
C LEU A 59 -13.31 -2.88 -6.86
N GLU A 60 -14.52 -2.50 -6.45
CA GLU A 60 -15.00 -1.12 -6.57
C GLU A 60 -14.47 -0.29 -5.40
N ILE A 61 -13.77 0.80 -5.71
CA ILE A 61 -13.19 1.69 -4.70
C ILE A 61 -14.18 2.80 -4.41
N THR A 62 -14.72 2.84 -3.19
CA THR A 62 -15.72 3.84 -2.77
C THR A 62 -15.07 5.10 -2.21
N LEU A 63 -13.97 4.95 -1.47
CA LEU A 63 -13.26 6.04 -0.81
C LEU A 63 -11.75 5.81 -0.86
N ILE A 64 -11.00 6.91 -1.07
CA ILE A 64 -9.55 6.93 -0.88
C ILE A 64 -9.24 7.99 0.19
N ARG A 65 -8.69 7.56 1.32
CA ARG A 65 -8.32 8.43 2.44
C ARG A 65 -6.83 8.32 2.74
N ASP A 66 -6.15 9.45 2.83
CA ASP A 66 -4.79 9.52 3.33
C ASP A 66 -4.82 9.66 4.87
N ILE A 67 -4.19 8.71 5.55
CA ILE A 67 -4.03 8.65 7.01
C ILE A 67 -2.56 8.78 7.41
N THR A 68 -1.72 9.38 6.56
CA THR A 68 -0.31 9.65 6.86
C THR A 68 -0.20 10.45 8.17
N PRO A 69 0.53 9.97 9.18
CA PRO A 69 0.60 10.62 10.48
C PRO A 69 1.34 11.96 10.38
N ILE A 70 0.65 13.04 10.72
CA ILE A 70 1.23 14.38 10.86
C ILE A 70 1.39 14.67 12.36
N PRO A 71 2.62 14.68 12.90
CA PRO A 71 2.84 14.91 14.33
C PRO A 71 2.73 16.40 14.68
N HIS A 72 1.87 16.74 15.65
CA HIS A 72 1.80 18.07 16.24
C HIS A 72 2.91 18.24 17.31
N ASN A 73 4.16 18.45 16.87
CA ASN A 73 5.34 18.60 17.75
C ASN A 73 5.54 17.42 18.72
N GLY A 74 5.40 16.19 18.23
CA GLY A 74 5.63 14.95 18.98
C GLY A 74 7.11 14.56 19.11
N CYS A 75 7.41 13.27 18.94
CA CYS A 75 8.80 12.77 19.01
C CYS A 75 9.72 13.46 18.01
N ARG A 76 10.93 13.83 18.45
CA ARG A 76 11.95 14.42 17.59
C ARG A 76 12.36 13.43 16.49
N PRO A 77 12.27 13.80 15.20
CA PRO A 77 12.76 12.96 14.11
C PRO A 77 14.27 12.68 14.23
N PRO A 78 14.76 11.55 13.69
CA PRO A 78 16.18 11.23 13.72
C PRO A 78 17.00 12.32 13.04
N LYS A 79 18.20 12.59 13.58
CA LYS A 79 19.12 13.57 13.02
C LYS A 79 19.36 13.29 11.53
N ARG A 80 19.33 14.34 10.70
CA ARG A 80 19.61 14.25 9.26
C ARG A 80 20.91 13.48 9.04
N ARG A 81 20.85 12.40 8.25
CA ARG A 81 22.02 11.58 7.92
C ARG A 81 22.99 12.40 7.07
N ARG A 82 24.30 12.19 7.31
CA ARG A 82 25.40 12.66 6.46
C ARG A 82 25.79 11.47 5.60
N VAL A 83 25.21 11.40 4.41
CA VAL A 83 25.55 10.40 3.39
C VAL A 83 26.05 11.17 2.19
#